data_AF-A0A0Q3VFR8-F1
#
_entry.id   AF-A0A0Q3VFR8-F1
#
_cell.length_a   1.000
_cell.length_b   1.000
_cell.length_c   1.000
_cell.angle_alpha   90.00
_cell.angle_beta   90.00
_cell.angle_gamma   90.00
#
_symmetry.space_group_name_H-M   'P 1'
#
loop_
_entity.id
_entity.type
_entity.pdbx_description
1 polymer ?
#
loop_
_entity_poly.entity_id
_entity_poly.type
_entity_poly.pdbx_seq_one_letter_code
_entity_poly.pdbx_strand_id
1 'polypeptide(L)'
;MSKTPVKFSHFTLNEKLTNQLYLCKSCGGYTLLRMEHCSHCSQAKGYLSMDQFISKKYRLKFQSDVFLLLFLLFIAALFTFNPISIAIIGIIGAAAIILFCIFKLLIRSSEKNYLLMNQATADREKIKRGIHVNKTFAEKKIQDYAYLEAYEILRIIGLFSNDDDTKKLKLTCLNTFIIRKDMQLEMDTVVPTMYSKEFITYLGNAAKVQRHLVNKKVLDYVVTYENEIQEHFSNDIFIIVAGAALRMKQYFLIYEEFIMKYADDLPKERIIRLCTLLDSINSYEIEESKKRAHHLLHTKFNQEPFVMALH
;
A
#
# COMPACT_ATOMS: atom_id res chain seq x y z
N MET A 1 -3.43 12.21 -26.64
CA MET A 1 -4.43 11.24 -26.15
C MET A 1 -5.48 11.98 -25.33
N SER A 2 -6.76 11.73 -25.57
CA SER A 2 -7.85 12.31 -24.77
C SER A 2 -7.86 11.66 -23.38
N LYS A 3 -7.92 12.47 -22.32
CA LYS A 3 -8.00 11.95 -20.95
C LYS A 3 -9.41 11.41 -20.70
N THR A 4 -9.51 10.29 -19.99
CA THR A 4 -10.80 9.64 -19.68
C THR A 4 -11.24 9.90 -18.24
N PRO A 5 -12.52 10.24 -17.99
CA PRO A 5 -13.06 10.32 -16.65
C PRO A 5 -13.29 8.90 -16.10
N VAL A 6 -12.83 8.64 -14.88
CA VAL A 6 -12.96 7.32 -14.23
C VAL A 6 -13.40 7.45 -12.77
N LYS A 7 -13.83 6.34 -12.17
CA LYS A 7 -14.07 6.22 -10.74
C LYS A 7 -13.38 4.95 -10.25
N PHE A 8 -12.41 5.10 -9.36
CA PHE A 8 -11.70 3.96 -8.80
C PHE A 8 -12.57 3.20 -7.81
N SER A 9 -12.33 1.90 -7.72
CA SER A 9 -12.89 1.10 -6.66
C SER A 9 -12.35 1.59 -5.31
N HIS A 10 -13.22 1.65 -4.30
CA HIS A 10 -12.78 1.95 -2.94
C HIS A 10 -11.88 0.83 -2.45
N PHE A 11 -10.62 1.16 -2.24
CA PHE A 11 -9.61 0.22 -1.82
C PHE A 11 -9.27 0.50 -0.36
N THR A 12 -9.68 -0.37 0.55
CA THR A 12 -9.25 -0.31 1.94
C THR A 12 -7.96 -1.12 2.09
N LEU A 13 -6.84 -0.42 2.33
CA LEU A 13 -5.54 -1.02 2.65
C LEU A 13 -5.60 -2.00 3.85
N ASN A 14 -6.67 -1.91 4.65
CA ASN A 14 -6.95 -2.75 5.81
C ASN A 14 -7.52 -4.14 5.49
N GLU A 15 -7.87 -4.44 4.24
CA GLU A 15 -8.13 -5.83 3.86
C GLU A 15 -6.80 -6.59 3.88
N LYS A 16 -6.66 -7.52 4.82
CA LYS A 16 -5.47 -8.36 4.97
C LYS A 16 -5.06 -8.88 3.59
N LEU A 17 -3.82 -8.64 3.17
CA LEU A 17 -3.25 -9.13 1.90
C LEU A 17 -3.63 -10.59 1.60
N THR A 18 -3.75 -11.40 2.64
CA THR A 18 -4.16 -12.80 2.62
C THR A 18 -5.53 -13.06 2.01
N ASN A 19 -6.44 -12.08 2.04
CA ASN A 19 -7.78 -12.17 1.48
C ASN A 19 -7.79 -11.95 -0.04
N GLN A 20 -6.75 -11.31 -0.57
CA GLN A 20 -6.62 -11.02 -2.00
C GLN A 20 -5.86 -12.11 -2.75
N LEU A 21 -5.29 -13.09 -2.03
CA LEU A 21 -4.62 -14.24 -2.62
C LEU A 21 -5.57 -15.45 -2.71
N TYR A 22 -5.75 -15.97 -3.92
CA TYR A 22 -6.61 -17.11 -4.20
C TYR A 22 -5.81 -18.30 -4.70
N LEU A 23 -6.24 -19.50 -4.31
CA LEU A 23 -5.68 -20.78 -4.70
C LEU A 23 -6.66 -21.52 -5.62
N CYS A 24 -6.18 -22.01 -6.77
CA CYS A 24 -6.95 -22.89 -7.63
C CYS A 24 -7.05 -24.29 -7.02
N LYS A 25 -8.28 -24.84 -6.94
CA LYS A 25 -8.51 -26.18 -6.39
C LYS A 25 -7.96 -27.32 -7.25
N SER A 26 -7.79 -27.11 -8.56
CA SER A 26 -7.31 -28.15 -9.49
C SER A 26 -5.79 -28.27 -9.48
N CYS A 27 -5.10 -27.15 -9.75
CA CYS A 27 -3.66 -27.16 -9.97
C CYS A 27 -2.84 -26.63 -8.78
N GLY A 28 -3.48 -26.05 -7.77
CA GLY A 28 -2.78 -25.38 -6.66
C GLY A 28 -2.03 -24.11 -7.09
N GLY A 29 -2.35 -23.55 -8.26
CA GLY A 29 -1.81 -22.28 -8.72
C GLY A 29 -2.41 -21.10 -7.95
N TYR A 30 -1.63 -20.04 -7.78
CA TYR A 30 -2.03 -18.81 -7.10
C TYR A 30 -2.46 -17.74 -8.09
N THR A 31 -3.45 -16.93 -7.73
CA THR A 31 -3.88 -15.73 -8.47
C THR A 31 -4.32 -14.64 -7.51
N LEU A 32 -4.17 -13.39 -7.93
CA LEU A 32 -4.74 -12.23 -7.24
C LEU A 32 -6.14 -11.87 -7.73
N LEU A 33 -6.51 -12.39 -8.90
CA LEU A 33 -7.78 -12.10 -9.56
C LEU A 33 -8.74 -13.27 -9.43
N ARG A 34 -9.98 -12.99 -9.02
CA ARG A 34 -11.06 -13.97 -9.06
C ARG A 34 -11.57 -14.08 -10.49
N MET A 35 -10.95 -14.99 -11.25
CA MET A 35 -11.35 -15.28 -12.62
C MET A 35 -12.39 -16.42 -12.63
N GLU A 36 -13.12 -16.56 -13.74
CA GLU A 36 -14.01 -17.72 -13.94
C GLU A 36 -13.21 -18.99 -14.28
N HIS A 37 -12.10 -18.81 -15.00
CA HIS A 37 -11.25 -19.89 -15.47
C HIS A 37 -9.83 -19.74 -14.91
N CYS A 38 -9.23 -20.87 -14.54
CA CYS A 38 -7.85 -20.86 -14.07
C CYS A 38 -6.86 -20.55 -15.20
N SER A 39 -6.06 -19.49 -15.06
CA SER A 39 -5.00 -19.11 -16.00
C SER A 39 -3.92 -20.18 -16.20
N HIS A 40 -3.81 -21.15 -15.27
CA HIS A 40 -2.81 -22.22 -15.33
C HIS A 40 -3.33 -23.56 -15.86
N CYS A 41 -4.59 -23.92 -15.57
CA CYS A 41 -5.13 -25.25 -15.91
C CYS A 41 -6.42 -25.20 -16.73
N SER A 42 -6.90 -23.99 -17.06
CA SER A 42 -8.12 -23.72 -17.83
C SER A 42 -9.42 -24.31 -17.25
N GLN A 43 -9.36 -24.97 -16.10
CA GLN A 43 -10.54 -25.53 -15.45
C GLN A 43 -11.31 -24.44 -14.73
N ALA A 44 -12.65 -24.52 -14.81
CA ALA A 44 -13.59 -23.67 -14.10
C ALA A 44 -13.74 -24.02 -12.60
N LYS A 45 -12.93 -24.96 -12.07
CA LYS A 45 -13.02 -25.33 -10.65
C LYS A 45 -12.65 -24.12 -9.79
N GLY A 46 -13.65 -23.61 -9.09
CA GLY A 46 -13.62 -22.33 -8.40
C GLY A 46 -12.44 -22.14 -7.45
N TYR A 47 -12.02 -20.88 -7.34
CA TYR A 47 -10.95 -20.42 -6.46
C TYR A 47 -11.33 -20.50 -4.98
N LEU A 48 -10.34 -20.78 -4.12
CA LEU A 48 -10.46 -20.73 -2.67
C LEU A 48 -9.59 -19.59 -2.14
N SER A 49 -10.10 -18.74 -1.25
CA SER A 49 -9.24 -17.73 -0.62
C SER A 49 -8.22 -18.41 0.28
N MET A 50 -7.05 -17.80 0.45
CA MET A 50 -6.01 -18.35 1.31
C MET A 50 -6.50 -18.52 2.77
N ASP A 51 -7.32 -17.58 3.27
CA ASP A 51 -7.91 -17.71 4.61
C ASP A 51 -8.87 -18.90 4.74
N GLN A 52 -9.67 -19.19 3.70
CA GLN A 52 -10.53 -20.38 3.68
C GLN A 52 -9.70 -21.67 3.63
N PHE A 53 -8.62 -21.69 2.83
CA PHE A 53 -7.71 -22.82 2.76
C PHE A 53 -7.05 -23.11 4.11
N ILE A 54 -6.48 -22.09 4.74
CA ILE A 54 -5.81 -22.20 6.04
C ILE A 54 -6.82 -22.55 7.15
N SER A 55 -8.01 -21.97 7.13
CA SER A 55 -9.07 -22.30 8.09
C SER A 55 -9.51 -23.77 8.00
N LYS A 56 -9.61 -24.32 6.77
CA LYS A 56 -9.90 -25.75 6.57
C LYS A 56 -8.75 -26.63 7.07
N LYS A 57 -7.51 -26.28 6.74
CA LYS A 57 -6.29 -26.99 7.19
C LYS A 57 -6.17 -27.00 8.72
N TYR A 58 -6.42 -25.86 9.36
CA TYR A 58 -6.45 -25.72 10.81
C TYR A 58 -7.53 -26.60 11.44
N ARG A 59 -8.76 -26.57 10.91
CA ARG A 59 -9.86 -27.40 11.42
C ARG A 59 -9.53 -28.90 11.37
N LEU A 60 -8.95 -29.37 10.27
CA LEU A 60 -8.55 -30.77 10.12
C LEU A 60 -7.44 -31.14 11.11
N LYS A 61 -6.44 -30.27 11.28
CA LYS A 61 -5.38 -30.48 12.27
C LYS A 61 -5.95 -30.54 13.70
N PHE A 62 -6.82 -29.59 14.05
CA PHE A 62 -7.51 -29.56 15.35
C PHE A 62 -8.32 -30.84 15.60
N GLN A 63 -9.10 -31.28 14.61
CA GLN A 63 -9.85 -32.54 14.71
C GLN A 63 -8.92 -33.75 14.89
N SER A 64 -7.84 -33.81 14.12
CA SER A 64 -6.84 -34.89 14.22
C SER A 64 -6.19 -34.93 15.61
N ASP A 65 -5.81 -33.78 16.16
CA ASP A 65 -5.21 -33.68 17.50
C ASP A 65 -6.19 -34.17 18.58
N VAL A 66 -7.47 -33.79 18.50
CA VAL A 66 -8.51 -34.24 19.43
C VAL A 66 -8.79 -35.74 19.30
N PHE A 67 -8.87 -36.27 18.07
CA PHE A 67 -9.04 -37.70 17.86
C PHE A 67 -7.86 -38.51 18.41
N LEU A 68 -6.64 -38.01 18.28
CA LEU A 68 -5.45 -38.64 18.85
C LEU A 68 -5.53 -38.68 20.38
N LEU A 69 -5.93 -37.58 21.03
CA LEU A 69 -6.11 -37.55 22.49
C LEU A 69 -7.21 -38.51 22.97
N LEU A 70 -8.34 -38.57 22.26
CA LEU A 70 -9.42 -39.53 22.56
C LEU A 70 -8.95 -40.97 22.37
N PHE A 71 -8.18 -41.24 21.34
CA PHE A 71 -7.62 -42.57 21.08
C PHE A 71 -6.64 -42.99 22.18
N LEU A 72 -5.76 -42.09 22.63
CA LEU A 72 -4.86 -42.35 23.76
C LEU A 72 -5.63 -42.58 25.07
N LEU A 73 -6.69 -41.81 25.32
CA LEU A 73 -7.57 -42.01 26.49
C LEU A 73 -8.25 -43.38 26.45
N PHE A 74 -8.73 -43.79 25.27
CA PHE A 74 -9.34 -45.09 25.07
C PHE A 74 -8.36 -46.25 25.31
N ILE A 75 -7.12 -46.12 24.80
CA ILE A 75 -6.05 -47.09 25.09
C ILE A 75 -5.77 -47.17 26.59
N ALA A 76 -5.62 -46.04 27.27
CA ALA A 76 -5.37 -46.02 28.71
C ALA A 76 -6.49 -46.71 29.52
N ALA A 77 -7.74 -46.54 29.10
CA ALA A 77 -8.88 -47.22 29.71
C ALA A 77 -8.84 -48.75 29.48
N LEU A 78 -8.45 -49.21 28.28
CA LEU A 78 -8.35 -50.65 27.97
C LEU A 78 -7.28 -51.39 28.79
N PHE A 79 -6.17 -50.73 29.11
CA PHE A 79 -5.09 -51.32 29.92
C PHE A 79 -5.40 -51.38 31.42
N THR A 80 -6.57 -50.87 31.84
CA THR A 80 -6.95 -50.77 33.25
C THR A 80 -8.10 -51.72 33.57
N PHE A 81 -7.87 -52.71 34.43
CA PHE A 81 -8.89 -53.72 34.79
C PHE A 81 -9.77 -53.32 35.98
N ASN A 82 -9.41 -52.27 36.74
CA ASN A 82 -10.17 -51.85 37.91
C ASN A 82 -11.21 -50.77 37.53
N PRO A 83 -12.51 -50.97 37.81
CA PRO A 83 -13.57 -50.02 37.44
C PRO A 83 -13.40 -48.63 38.07
N ILE A 84 -12.82 -48.54 39.27
CA ILE A 84 -12.55 -47.26 39.95
C ILE A 84 -11.48 -46.48 39.18
N SER A 85 -10.42 -47.16 38.76
CA SER A 85 -9.34 -46.55 38.00
C SER A 85 -9.79 -46.07 36.62
N ILE A 86 -10.70 -46.81 35.96
CA ILE A 86 -11.34 -46.38 34.70
C ILE A 86 -12.11 -45.06 34.90
N ALA A 87 -12.89 -44.95 35.97
CA ALA A 87 -13.66 -43.73 36.27
C ALA A 87 -12.74 -42.51 36.50
N ILE A 88 -11.65 -42.70 37.25
CA ILE A 88 -10.67 -41.64 37.52
C ILE A 88 -9.96 -41.19 36.22
N ILE A 89 -9.51 -42.14 35.39
CA ILE A 89 -8.89 -41.85 34.09
C ILE A 89 -9.86 -41.11 33.18
N GLY A 90 -11.14 -41.51 33.16
CA GLY A 90 -12.18 -40.85 32.38
C GLY A 90 -12.38 -39.38 32.78
N ILE A 91 -12.48 -39.09 34.08
CA ILE A 91 -12.68 -37.72 34.59
C ILE A 91 -11.46 -36.85 34.27
N ILE A 92 -10.25 -37.33 34.58
CA ILE A 92 -9.01 -36.58 34.34
C ILE A 92 -8.78 -36.37 32.85
N GLY A 93 -9.00 -37.40 32.03
CA GLY A 93 -8.88 -37.35 30.58
C GLY A 93 -9.86 -36.37 29.94
N ALA A 94 -11.13 -36.39 30.37
CA ALA A 94 -12.13 -35.44 29.91
C ALA A 94 -11.75 -33.99 30.27
N ALA A 95 -11.31 -33.75 31.51
CA ALA A 95 -10.84 -32.43 31.95
C ALA A 95 -9.64 -31.95 31.13
N ALA A 96 -8.68 -32.83 30.84
CA ALA A 96 -7.51 -32.52 30.01
C ALA A 96 -7.89 -32.16 28.57
N ILE A 97 -8.83 -32.88 27.95
CA ILE A 97 -9.32 -32.60 26.59
C ILE A 97 -10.06 -31.25 26.57
N ILE A 98 -10.89 -30.94 27.57
CA ILE A 98 -11.58 -29.65 27.67
C ILE A 98 -10.56 -28.51 27.79
N LEU A 99 -9.56 -28.65 28.66
CA LEU A 99 -8.50 -27.66 28.83
C LEU A 99 -7.70 -27.46 27.54
N PHE A 100 -7.38 -28.53 26.81
CA PHE A 100 -6.72 -28.49 25.51
C PHE A 100 -7.56 -27.73 24.47
N CYS A 101 -8.86 -27.99 24.40
CA CYS A 101 -9.78 -27.28 23.51
C CYS A 101 -9.81 -25.77 23.81
N ILE A 102 -9.91 -25.38 25.09
CA ILE A 102 -9.88 -23.98 25.51
C ILE A 102 -8.57 -23.32 25.09
N PHE A 103 -7.44 -23.97 25.38
CA PHE A 103 -6.11 -23.49 25.02
C PHE A 103 -5.96 -23.29 23.50
N LYS A 104 -6.41 -24.25 22.70
CA LYS A 104 -6.39 -24.15 21.23
C LYS A 104 -7.28 -23.04 20.69
N LEU A 105 -8.43 -22.79 21.31
CA LEU A 105 -9.31 -21.68 20.93
C LEU A 105 -8.65 -20.32 21.20
N LEU A 106 -7.95 -20.16 22.32
CA LEU A 106 -7.23 -18.93 22.68
C LEU A 106 -6.11 -18.62 21.68
N ILE A 107 -5.38 -19.65 21.19
CA ILE A 107 -4.21 -19.47 20.32
C ILE A 107 -4.56 -19.58 18.83
N ARG A 108 -5.83 -19.83 18.48
CA ARG A 108 -6.31 -20.03 17.10
C ARG A 108 -5.82 -18.98 16.10
N SER A 109 -5.84 -17.70 16.47
CA SER A 109 -5.39 -16.63 15.57
C SER A 109 -3.90 -16.74 15.24
N SER A 110 -3.07 -17.00 16.26
CA SER A 110 -1.62 -17.15 16.12
C SER A 110 -1.25 -18.39 15.30
N GLU A 111 -1.85 -19.55 15.58
CA GLU A 111 -1.60 -20.77 14.81
C GLU A 111 -2.01 -20.64 13.34
N LYS A 112 -3.14 -19.97 13.06
CA LYS A 112 -3.54 -19.68 11.67
C LYS A 112 -2.53 -18.80 10.96
N ASN A 113 -2.05 -17.73 11.61
CA ASN A 113 -1.03 -16.86 11.04
C ASN A 113 0.28 -17.60 10.79
N TYR A 114 0.70 -18.47 11.71
CA TYR A 114 1.88 -19.32 11.53
C TYR A 114 1.73 -20.27 10.34
N LEU A 115 0.59 -20.97 10.23
CA LEU A 115 0.30 -21.86 9.10
C LEU A 115 0.28 -21.11 7.77
N LEU A 116 -0.27 -19.89 7.76
CA LEU A 116 -0.30 -19.03 6.59
C LEU A 116 1.11 -18.61 6.18
N MET A 117 1.91 -18.12 7.12
CA MET A 117 3.29 -17.69 6.86
C MET A 117 4.13 -18.86 6.34
N ASN A 118 4.01 -20.03 6.97
CA ASN A 118 4.73 -21.22 6.55
C ASN A 118 4.33 -21.67 5.13
N GLN A 119 3.03 -21.64 4.80
CA GLN A 119 2.56 -21.97 3.45
C GLN A 119 3.02 -20.92 2.42
N ALA A 120 2.96 -19.64 2.75
CA ALA A 120 3.40 -18.56 1.87
C ALA A 120 4.90 -18.65 1.57
N THR A 121 5.72 -19.02 2.57
CA THR A 121 7.16 -19.27 2.38
C THR A 121 7.40 -20.51 1.52
N ALA A 122 6.70 -21.61 1.78
CA ALA A 122 6.83 -22.85 1.01
C ALA A 122 6.44 -22.67 -0.46
N ASP A 123 5.40 -21.88 -0.74
CA ASP A 123 4.88 -21.66 -2.09
C ASP A 123 5.33 -20.32 -2.72
N ARG A 124 6.38 -19.67 -2.19
CA ARG A 124 6.84 -18.34 -2.64
C ARG A 124 7.01 -18.24 -4.16
N GLU A 125 7.62 -19.24 -4.78
CA GLU A 125 7.85 -19.25 -6.24
C GLU A 125 6.56 -19.50 -7.04
N LYS A 126 5.58 -20.22 -6.49
CA LYS A 126 4.26 -20.34 -7.13
C LYS A 126 3.48 -19.03 -7.04
N ILE A 127 3.57 -18.34 -5.90
CA ILE A 127 2.94 -17.03 -5.71
C ILE A 127 3.54 -16.00 -6.68
N LYS A 128 4.87 -15.91 -6.79
CA LYS A 128 5.55 -15.03 -7.75
C LYS A 128 5.10 -15.29 -9.19
N ARG A 129 5.03 -16.56 -9.60
CA ARG A 129 4.53 -16.93 -10.94
C ARG A 129 3.09 -16.50 -11.16
N GLY A 130 2.22 -16.70 -10.17
CA GLY A 130 0.82 -16.22 -10.23
C GLY A 130 0.74 -14.71 -10.41
N ILE A 131 1.51 -13.95 -9.63
CA ILE A 131 1.59 -12.48 -9.75
C ILE A 131 2.08 -12.06 -11.14
N HIS A 132 3.10 -12.74 -11.68
CA HIS A 132 3.60 -12.45 -13.03
C HIS A 132 2.53 -12.68 -14.10
N VAL A 133 1.76 -13.76 -14.01
CA VAL A 133 0.62 -14.01 -14.92
C VAL A 133 -0.44 -12.90 -14.80
N ASN A 134 -0.77 -12.45 -13.59
CA ASN A 134 -1.70 -11.33 -13.40
C ASN A 134 -1.15 -10.01 -13.97
N LYS A 135 0.18 -9.78 -13.91
CA LYS A 135 0.83 -8.63 -14.52
C LYS A 135 0.74 -8.65 -16.04
N THR A 136 1.06 -9.77 -16.68
CA THR A 136 0.90 -9.93 -18.14
C THR A 136 -0.56 -9.76 -18.57
N PHE A 137 -1.51 -10.20 -17.74
CA PHE A 137 -2.93 -9.95 -17.99
C PHE A 137 -3.28 -8.45 -17.93
N ALA A 138 -2.73 -7.70 -16.97
CA ALA A 138 -2.89 -6.25 -16.91
C ALA A 138 -2.23 -5.53 -18.11
N GLU A 139 -1.05 -5.98 -18.54
CA GLU A 139 -0.37 -5.45 -19.74
C GLU A 139 -1.23 -5.63 -21.00
N LYS A 140 -1.84 -6.81 -21.16
CA LYS A 140 -2.79 -7.06 -22.26
C LYS A 140 -3.98 -6.10 -22.20
N LYS A 141 -4.54 -5.86 -21.00
CA LYS A 141 -5.63 -4.89 -20.81
C LYS A 141 -5.23 -3.46 -21.18
N ILE A 142 -3.97 -3.07 -20.95
CA ILE A 142 -3.44 -1.78 -21.40
C ILE A 142 -3.40 -1.72 -22.94
N GLN A 143 -2.96 -2.79 -23.60
CA GLN A 143 -2.95 -2.89 -25.06
C GLN A 143 -4.36 -2.82 -25.66
N ASP A 144 -5.35 -3.40 -24.96
CA ASP A 144 -6.77 -3.36 -25.33
C ASP A 144 -7.46 -2.02 -24.96
N TYR A 145 -6.69 -0.98 -24.57
CA TYR A 145 -7.18 0.32 -24.10
C TYR A 145 -8.10 0.29 -22.87
N ALA A 146 -8.15 -0.84 -22.15
CA ALA A 146 -8.92 -1.04 -20.92
C ALA A 146 -8.12 -0.59 -19.68
N TYR A 147 -7.68 0.68 -19.67
CA TYR A 147 -6.76 1.23 -18.66
C TYR A 147 -7.30 1.15 -17.22
N LEU A 148 -8.60 1.33 -17.01
CA LEU A 148 -9.20 1.28 -15.67
C LEU A 148 -9.09 -0.12 -15.06
N GLU A 149 -9.47 -1.14 -15.82
CA GLU A 149 -9.35 -2.54 -15.38
C GLU A 149 -7.90 -2.92 -15.12
N ALA A 150 -7.00 -2.54 -16.03
CA ALA A 150 -5.56 -2.76 -15.86
C ALA A 150 -5.04 -2.09 -14.58
N TYR A 151 -5.44 -0.84 -14.31
CA TYR A 151 -5.01 -0.10 -13.14
C TYR A 151 -5.47 -0.76 -11.83
N GLU A 152 -6.73 -1.20 -11.74
CA GLU A 152 -7.23 -1.89 -10.54
C GLU A 152 -6.48 -3.22 -10.28
N ILE A 153 -6.15 -3.96 -11.33
CA ILE A 153 -5.31 -5.17 -11.22
C ILE A 153 -3.91 -4.80 -10.70
N LEU A 154 -3.30 -3.76 -11.26
CA LEU A 154 -1.97 -3.29 -10.86
C LEU A 154 -1.95 -2.73 -9.44
N ARG A 155 -3.04 -2.11 -8.95
CA ARG A 155 -3.19 -1.69 -7.54
C ARG A 155 -3.09 -2.88 -6.60
N ILE A 156 -3.79 -3.98 -6.92
CA ILE A 156 -3.74 -5.23 -6.15
C ILE A 156 -2.34 -5.85 -6.20
N ILE A 157 -1.72 -5.94 -7.39
CA ILE A 157 -0.34 -6.43 -7.55
C ILE A 157 0.64 -5.59 -6.71
N GLY A 158 0.45 -4.27 -6.69
CA GLY A 158 1.25 -3.31 -5.93
C GLY A 158 1.30 -3.56 -4.42
N LEU A 159 0.33 -4.32 -3.86
CA LEU A 159 0.40 -4.75 -2.46
C LEU A 159 1.46 -5.84 -2.23
N PHE A 160 1.71 -6.68 -3.23
CA PHE A 160 2.62 -7.82 -3.12
C PHE A 160 4.00 -7.54 -3.72
N SER A 161 4.07 -6.64 -4.72
CA SER A 161 5.28 -6.33 -5.46
C SER A 161 5.42 -4.82 -5.64
N ASN A 162 6.57 -4.28 -5.25
CA ASN A 162 6.93 -2.87 -5.43
C ASN A 162 8.02 -2.69 -6.49
N ASP A 163 7.93 -3.48 -7.58
CA ASP A 163 8.87 -3.43 -8.70
C ASP A 163 8.60 -2.23 -9.61
N ASP A 164 9.67 -1.66 -10.17
CA ASP A 164 9.58 -0.47 -11.01
C ASP A 164 8.81 -0.69 -12.31
N ASP A 165 8.79 -1.90 -12.85
CA ASP A 165 7.96 -2.22 -14.00
C ASP A 165 6.47 -2.08 -13.68
N THR A 166 6.02 -2.61 -12.53
CA THR A 166 4.64 -2.42 -12.06
C THR A 166 4.31 -0.94 -11.86
N LYS A 167 5.24 -0.15 -11.29
CA LYS A 167 5.07 1.29 -11.16
C LYS A 167 4.93 1.98 -12.51
N LYS A 168 5.76 1.61 -13.49
CA LYS A 168 5.68 2.14 -14.86
C LYS A 168 4.33 1.85 -15.50
N LEU A 169 3.82 0.62 -15.39
CA LEU A 169 2.50 0.26 -15.90
C LEU A 169 1.37 1.06 -15.21
N LYS A 170 1.45 1.23 -13.88
CA LYS A 170 0.50 2.09 -13.15
C LYS A 170 0.53 3.52 -13.66
N LEU A 171 1.72 4.09 -13.86
CA LEU A 171 1.90 5.45 -14.37
C LEU A 171 1.32 5.62 -15.78
N THR A 172 1.49 4.63 -16.66
CA THR A 172 0.85 4.62 -17.98
C THR A 172 -0.68 4.74 -17.88
N CYS A 173 -1.30 3.95 -17.00
CA CYS A 173 -2.74 4.06 -16.77
C CYS A 173 -3.14 5.41 -16.17
N LEU A 174 -2.46 5.84 -15.10
CA LEU A 174 -2.76 7.07 -14.36
C LEU A 174 -2.68 8.32 -15.24
N ASN A 175 -1.68 8.40 -16.13
CA ASN A 175 -1.53 9.52 -17.06
C ASN A 175 -2.65 9.60 -18.13
N THR A 176 -3.41 8.53 -18.31
CA THR A 176 -4.55 8.49 -19.23
C THR A 176 -5.84 9.02 -18.59
N PHE A 177 -5.90 9.10 -17.26
CA PHE A 177 -7.11 9.50 -16.53
C PHE A 177 -7.19 11.01 -16.29
N ILE A 178 -8.43 11.51 -16.17
CA ILE A 178 -8.70 12.84 -15.63
C ILE A 178 -8.61 12.76 -14.11
N ILE A 179 -7.51 13.27 -13.55
CA ILE A 179 -7.26 13.27 -12.11
C ILE A 179 -8.20 14.25 -11.40
N ARG A 180 -8.92 13.77 -10.37
CA ARG A 180 -9.85 14.57 -9.56
C ARG A 180 -9.60 14.41 -8.06
N LYS A 181 -10.14 15.34 -7.27
CA LYS A 181 -9.90 15.42 -5.82
C LYS A 181 -10.62 14.33 -5.02
N ASP A 182 -11.69 13.76 -5.57
CA ASP A 182 -12.47 12.67 -4.98
C ASP A 182 -11.80 11.29 -5.16
N MET A 183 -10.76 11.20 -5.97
CA MET A 183 -10.08 9.93 -6.26
C MET A 183 -9.12 9.52 -5.14
N GLN A 184 -9.02 8.20 -4.91
CA GLN A 184 -7.98 7.61 -4.06
C GLN A 184 -6.66 7.51 -4.85
N LEU A 185 -5.99 8.65 -5.01
CA LEU A 185 -4.70 8.74 -5.69
C LEU A 185 -3.59 8.16 -4.81
N GLU A 186 -2.63 7.49 -5.45
CA GLU A 186 -1.42 6.98 -4.81
C GLU A 186 -0.20 7.66 -5.46
N MET A 187 0.72 8.16 -4.65
CA MET A 187 1.97 8.77 -5.12
C MET A 187 3.17 7.97 -4.60
N ASP A 188 3.18 7.68 -3.31
CA ASP A 188 4.23 6.95 -2.61
C ASP A 188 4.53 5.56 -3.19
N THR A 189 3.51 4.89 -3.74
CA THR A 189 3.60 3.53 -4.29
C THR A 189 4.01 3.51 -5.76
N VAL A 190 4.04 4.67 -6.42
CA VAL A 190 4.38 4.80 -7.84
C VAL A 190 5.67 5.57 -8.08
N VAL A 191 6.38 6.01 -7.02
CA VAL A 191 7.71 6.64 -7.13
C VAL A 191 8.72 5.60 -7.65
N PRO A 192 9.25 5.77 -8.87
CA PRO A 192 10.24 4.85 -9.43
C PRO A 192 11.62 5.05 -8.79
N THR A 193 12.52 4.08 -8.94
CA THR A 193 13.90 4.22 -8.43
C THR A 193 14.76 5.12 -9.32
N MET A 194 14.50 5.11 -10.62
CA MET A 194 15.21 5.91 -11.63
C MET A 194 14.32 7.04 -12.17
N TYR A 195 14.93 8.00 -12.87
CA TYR A 195 14.21 9.08 -13.53
C TYR A 195 13.12 8.55 -14.51
N SER A 196 11.91 9.09 -14.41
CA SER A 196 10.76 8.75 -15.28
C SER A 196 9.94 10.00 -15.59
N LYS A 197 9.80 10.30 -16.88
CA LYS A 197 8.97 11.40 -17.38
C LYS A 197 7.49 11.16 -17.07
N GLU A 198 7.06 9.90 -17.10
CA GLU A 198 5.69 9.50 -16.80
C GLU A 198 5.34 9.79 -15.33
N PHE A 199 6.28 9.54 -14.41
CA PHE A 199 6.09 9.89 -13.00
C PHE A 199 5.95 11.40 -12.81
N ILE A 200 6.83 12.19 -13.42
CA ILE A 200 6.80 13.66 -13.30
C ILE A 200 5.53 14.25 -13.91
N THR A 201 5.07 13.71 -15.04
CA THR A 201 3.78 14.08 -15.65
C THR A 201 2.61 13.80 -14.70
N TYR A 202 2.60 12.63 -14.07
CA TYR A 202 1.57 12.26 -13.10
C TYR A 202 1.64 13.15 -11.85
N LEU A 203 2.84 13.39 -11.32
CA LEU A 203 3.11 14.24 -10.16
C LEU A 203 2.53 15.65 -10.37
N GLY A 204 2.83 16.28 -11.50
CA GLY A 204 2.32 17.62 -11.82
C GLY A 204 0.79 17.68 -11.87
N ASN A 205 0.13 16.63 -12.35
CA ASN A 205 -1.34 16.56 -12.39
C ASN A 205 -1.94 16.30 -11.01
N ALA A 206 -1.39 15.33 -10.27
CA ALA A 206 -1.92 14.91 -8.98
C ALA A 206 -1.65 15.94 -7.86
N ALA A 207 -0.47 16.56 -7.83
CA ALA A 207 -0.12 17.56 -6.81
C ALA A 207 -0.95 18.85 -6.91
N LYS A 208 -1.41 19.23 -8.12
CA LYS A 208 -2.35 20.35 -8.32
C LYS A 208 -3.68 20.12 -7.59
N VAL A 209 -4.17 18.88 -7.60
CA VAL A 209 -5.48 18.51 -7.07
C VAL A 209 -5.40 18.08 -5.60
N GLN A 210 -4.39 17.29 -5.24
CA GLN A 210 -4.17 16.73 -3.90
C GLN A 210 -2.72 16.94 -3.45
N ARG A 211 -2.42 18.14 -2.95
CA ARG A 211 -1.08 18.53 -2.45
C ARG A 211 -0.51 17.64 -1.34
N HIS A 212 -1.37 16.98 -0.57
CA HIS A 212 -0.94 16.13 0.55
C HIS A 212 -0.23 14.84 0.09
N LEU A 213 -0.32 14.51 -1.20
CA LEU A 213 0.39 13.38 -1.81
C LEU A 213 1.89 13.64 -1.98
N VAL A 214 2.33 14.90 -1.88
CA VAL A 214 3.75 15.25 -1.92
C VAL A 214 4.34 14.96 -0.54
N ASN A 215 4.89 13.75 -0.41
CA ASN A 215 5.54 13.29 0.81
C ASN A 215 7.08 13.41 0.70
N LYS A 216 7.79 12.92 1.73
CA LYS A 216 9.25 12.90 1.76
C LYS A 216 9.85 12.16 0.56
N LYS A 217 9.35 10.96 0.20
CA LYS A 217 9.88 10.17 -0.93
C LYS A 217 9.77 10.92 -2.26
N VAL A 218 8.68 11.67 -2.46
CA VAL A 218 8.47 12.48 -3.65
C VAL A 218 9.43 13.68 -3.67
N LEU A 219 9.64 14.32 -2.52
CA LEU A 219 10.61 15.42 -2.40
C LEU A 219 12.04 14.93 -2.67
N ASP A 220 12.46 13.83 -2.04
CA ASP A 220 13.75 13.19 -2.28
C ASP A 220 13.94 12.91 -3.79
N TYR A 221 12.92 12.35 -4.45
CA TYR A 221 12.96 12.05 -5.88
C TYR A 221 13.12 13.32 -6.74
N VAL A 222 12.33 14.37 -6.47
CA VAL A 222 12.37 15.62 -7.27
C VAL A 222 13.69 16.36 -7.06
N VAL A 223 14.24 16.37 -5.85
CA VAL A 223 15.54 16.99 -5.56
C VAL A 223 16.67 16.19 -6.20
N THR A 224 16.61 14.85 -6.16
CA THR A 224 17.66 14.00 -6.74
C THR A 224 17.75 14.15 -8.25
N TYR A 225 16.60 14.25 -8.94
CA TYR A 225 16.52 14.34 -10.41
C TYR A 225 16.21 15.75 -10.90
N GLU A 226 16.58 16.79 -10.16
CA GLU A 226 16.20 18.17 -10.47
C GLU A 226 16.63 18.58 -11.88
N ASN A 227 17.87 18.26 -12.27
CA ASN A 227 18.43 18.61 -13.58
C ASN A 227 17.68 17.91 -14.72
N GLU A 228 17.43 16.61 -14.60
CA GLU A 228 16.71 15.82 -15.61
C GLU A 228 15.24 16.24 -15.74
N ILE A 229 14.63 16.73 -14.65
CA ILE A 229 13.29 17.31 -14.70
C ILE A 229 13.31 18.63 -15.48
N GLN A 230 14.29 19.51 -15.22
CA GLN A 230 14.43 20.80 -15.90
C GLN A 230 14.60 20.67 -17.42
N GLU A 231 15.26 19.60 -17.90
CA GLU A 231 15.44 19.35 -19.33
C GLU A 231 14.12 19.08 -20.08
N HIS A 232 13.06 18.66 -19.38
CA HIS A 232 11.86 18.12 -20.01
C HIS A 232 10.56 18.76 -19.53
N PHE A 233 10.59 19.52 -18.44
CA PHE A 233 9.42 20.12 -17.83
C PHE A 233 9.67 21.57 -17.44
N SER A 234 8.59 22.36 -17.35
CA SER A 234 8.65 23.73 -16.87
C SER A 234 8.91 23.78 -15.35
N ASN A 235 9.36 24.94 -14.89
CA ASN A 235 9.56 25.20 -13.45
C ASN A 235 8.28 25.07 -12.62
N ASP A 236 7.11 25.06 -13.25
CA ASP A 236 5.80 24.87 -12.60
C ASP A 236 5.78 23.65 -11.69
N ILE A 237 6.44 22.56 -12.08
CA ILE A 237 6.48 21.33 -11.28
C ILE A 237 7.17 21.59 -9.95
N PHE A 238 8.33 22.25 -9.97
CA PHE A 238 9.07 22.59 -8.76
C PHE A 238 8.31 23.57 -7.89
N ILE A 239 7.65 24.57 -8.47
CA ILE A 239 6.80 25.53 -7.75
C ILE A 239 5.66 24.80 -7.03
N ILE A 240 5.00 23.86 -7.71
CA ILE A 240 3.91 23.06 -7.12
C ILE A 240 4.42 22.18 -5.98
N VAL A 241 5.57 21.52 -6.18
CA VAL A 241 6.17 20.61 -5.19
C VAL A 241 6.68 21.38 -3.97
N ALA A 242 7.42 22.47 -4.17
CA ALA A 242 7.88 23.37 -3.11
C ALA A 242 6.69 23.94 -2.33
N GLY A 243 5.66 24.45 -3.03
CA GLY A 243 4.44 24.97 -2.40
C GLY A 243 3.60 23.91 -1.67
N ALA A 244 3.74 22.63 -2.01
CA ALA A 244 3.14 21.52 -1.29
C ALA A 244 3.95 21.15 -0.02
N ALA A 245 5.28 21.24 -0.07
CA ALA A 245 6.18 20.96 1.04
C ALA A 245 5.93 21.88 2.26
N LEU A 246 5.51 23.13 2.02
CA LEU A 246 5.14 24.13 3.05
C LEU A 246 3.99 23.71 3.98
N ARG A 247 3.37 22.54 3.76
CA ARG A 247 2.38 21.99 4.67
C ARG A 247 2.99 21.52 5.99
N MET A 248 4.27 21.12 6.00
CA MET A 248 4.90 20.52 7.17
C MET A 248 6.26 21.16 7.44
N LYS A 249 6.44 21.64 8.68
CA LYS A 249 7.68 22.28 9.16
C LYS A 249 8.92 21.42 8.92
N GLN A 250 8.82 20.11 9.14
CA GLN A 250 9.94 19.18 8.94
C GLN A 250 10.41 19.13 7.47
N TYR A 251 9.52 19.30 6.50
CA TYR A 251 9.91 19.30 5.10
C TYR A 251 10.69 20.56 4.75
N PHE A 252 10.32 21.71 5.32
CA PHE A 252 11.10 22.92 5.14
C PHE A 252 12.54 22.75 5.64
N LEU A 253 12.72 22.24 6.85
CA LEU A 253 14.05 22.05 7.45
C LEU A 253 14.96 21.10 6.66
N ILE A 254 14.38 20.11 5.96
CA ILE A 254 15.17 19.15 5.17
C ILE A 254 15.46 19.68 3.76
N TYR A 255 14.52 20.42 3.16
CA TYR A 255 14.58 20.85 1.76
C TYR A 255 14.60 22.37 1.62
N GLU A 256 15.24 23.07 2.56
CA GLU A 256 15.27 24.53 2.62
C GLU A 256 15.81 25.13 1.31
N GLU A 257 16.99 24.70 0.87
CA GLU A 257 17.62 25.18 -0.36
C GLU A 257 16.71 25.01 -1.58
N PHE A 258 16.10 23.83 -1.73
CA PHE A 258 15.17 23.55 -2.82
C PHE A 258 13.93 24.44 -2.75
N ILE A 259 13.31 24.59 -1.58
CA ILE A 259 12.10 25.42 -1.43
C ILE A 259 12.43 26.88 -1.69
N MET A 260 13.54 27.39 -1.17
CA MET A 260 13.96 28.77 -1.33
C MET A 260 14.41 29.10 -2.75
N LYS A 261 14.93 28.12 -3.50
CA LYS A 261 15.26 28.25 -4.93
C LYS A 261 14.02 28.61 -5.76
N TYR A 262 12.87 28.03 -5.46
CA TYR A 262 11.60 28.27 -6.17
C TYR A 262 10.63 29.20 -5.43
N ALA A 263 11.07 29.81 -4.32
CA ALA A 263 10.20 30.65 -3.48
C ALA A 263 9.70 31.89 -4.20
N ASP A 264 10.51 32.45 -5.11
CA ASP A 264 10.17 33.67 -5.84
C ASP A 264 8.91 33.45 -6.68
N ASP A 265 8.74 32.28 -7.31
CA ASP A 265 7.62 31.98 -8.21
C ASP A 265 6.39 31.39 -7.49
N LEU A 266 6.43 31.30 -6.16
CA LEU A 266 5.29 30.84 -5.38
C LEU A 266 4.12 31.85 -5.45
N PRO A 267 2.86 31.37 -5.48
CA PRO A 267 1.71 32.27 -5.39
C PRO A 267 1.62 32.91 -3.99
N LYS A 268 0.98 34.07 -3.90
CA LYS A 268 0.90 34.92 -2.70
C LYS A 268 0.55 34.15 -1.43
N GLU A 269 -0.47 33.29 -1.48
CA GLU A 269 -0.94 32.53 -0.31
C GLU A 269 0.14 31.57 0.22
N ARG A 270 1.08 31.16 -0.63
CA ARG A 270 2.17 30.24 -0.29
C ARG A 270 3.36 30.98 0.28
N ILE A 271 3.63 32.18 -0.20
CA ILE A 271 4.65 33.03 0.41
C ILE A 271 4.21 33.46 1.81
N ILE A 272 2.94 33.82 2.01
CA ILE A 272 2.39 34.05 3.35
C ILE A 272 2.56 32.80 4.22
N ARG A 273 2.20 31.62 3.70
CA ARG A 273 2.38 30.36 4.44
C ARG A 273 3.84 30.08 4.78
N LEU A 274 4.77 30.36 3.87
CA LEU A 274 6.21 30.23 4.10
C LEU A 274 6.66 31.14 5.24
N CYS A 275 6.26 32.41 5.24
CA CYS A 275 6.58 33.36 6.31
C CYS A 275 6.03 32.85 7.66
N THR A 276 4.74 32.48 7.72
CA THR A 276 4.14 31.96 8.96
C THR A 276 4.82 30.67 9.45
N LEU A 277 5.26 29.81 8.53
CA LEU A 277 5.98 28.59 8.86
C LEU A 277 7.34 28.94 9.47
N LEU A 278 8.10 29.84 8.84
CA LEU A 278 9.41 30.30 9.30
C LEU A 278 9.35 31.03 10.63
N ASP A 279 8.33 31.86 10.86
CA ASP A 279 8.12 32.55 12.13
C ASP A 279 7.85 31.58 13.29
N SER A 280 7.30 30.39 13.00
CA SER A 280 7.09 29.33 13.99
C SER A 280 8.36 28.52 14.33
N ILE A 281 9.47 28.77 13.63
CA ILE A 281 10.73 28.07 13.84
C ILE A 281 11.70 29.00 14.57
N ASN A 282 12.03 28.65 15.81
CA ASN A 282 13.09 29.32 16.55
C ASN A 282 14.42 28.58 16.30
N SER A 283 15.06 28.87 15.17
CA SER A 283 16.42 28.39 14.86
C SER A 283 17.21 29.49 14.15
N TYR A 284 18.49 29.64 14.51
CA TYR A 284 19.38 30.61 13.88
C TYR A 284 19.69 30.26 12.42
N GLU A 285 19.69 28.97 12.07
CA GLU A 285 20.07 28.46 10.75
C GLU A 285 19.16 28.94 9.62
N ILE A 286 17.90 29.26 9.93
CA ILE A 286 16.88 29.67 8.95
C ILE A 286 16.64 31.19 8.90
N GLU A 287 17.39 31.97 9.68
CA GLU A 287 17.16 33.41 9.84
C GLU A 287 17.35 34.15 8.51
N GLU A 288 18.27 33.67 7.67
CA GLU A 288 18.47 34.18 6.31
C GLU A 288 17.26 33.91 5.42
N SER A 289 16.77 32.66 5.40
CA SER A 289 15.57 32.28 4.67
C SER A 289 14.32 33.03 5.13
N LYS A 290 14.22 33.31 6.43
CA LYS A 290 13.17 34.14 7.02
C LYS A 290 13.22 35.57 6.47
N LYS A 291 14.38 36.22 6.51
CA LYS A 291 14.57 37.57 5.94
C LYS A 291 14.23 37.59 4.45
N ARG A 292 14.68 36.59 3.69
CA ARG A 292 14.40 36.47 2.25
C ARG A 292 12.91 36.31 1.99
N ALA A 293 12.21 35.43 2.71
CA ALA A 293 10.78 35.21 2.53
C ALA A 293 9.94 36.46 2.82
N HIS A 294 10.24 37.18 3.91
CA HIS A 294 9.57 38.44 4.25
C HIS A 294 9.87 39.54 3.22
N HIS A 295 11.11 39.63 2.73
CA HIS A 295 11.47 40.54 1.64
C HIS A 295 10.69 40.23 0.36
N LEU A 296 10.52 38.96 0.00
CA LEU A 296 9.70 38.54 -1.15
C LEU A 296 8.23 38.94 -0.99
N LEU A 297 7.66 38.76 0.21
CA LEU A 297 6.29 39.16 0.50
C LEU A 297 6.09 40.66 0.29
N HIS A 298 6.99 41.48 0.83
CA HIS A 298 6.90 42.94 0.72
C HIS A 298 7.14 43.44 -0.71
N THR A 299 8.15 42.92 -1.40
CA THR A 299 8.50 43.41 -2.74
C THR A 299 7.46 43.02 -3.80
N LYS A 300 6.91 41.80 -3.74
CA LYS A 300 5.93 41.35 -4.75
C LYS A 300 4.49 41.77 -4.46
N PHE A 301 4.09 41.99 -3.20
CA PHE A 301 2.66 42.09 -2.86
C PHE A 301 2.25 43.32 -2.01
N ASN A 302 3.16 44.25 -1.70
CA ASN A 302 2.81 45.49 -0.96
C ASN A 302 1.88 46.47 -1.72
N GLN A 303 1.53 46.21 -2.98
CA GLN A 303 0.59 47.06 -3.74
C GLN A 303 -0.88 46.65 -3.62
N GLU A 304 -1.23 45.63 -2.82
CA GLU A 304 -2.63 45.22 -2.62
C GLU A 304 -3.10 45.42 -1.15
N PRO A 305 -4.29 46.02 -0.92
CA PRO A 305 -4.73 46.56 0.38
C PRO A 305 -5.12 45.52 1.46
N PHE A 306 -4.63 44.28 1.39
CA PHE A 306 -5.05 43.20 2.31
C PHE A 306 -4.03 42.87 3.41
N VAL A 307 -2.84 43.50 3.41
CA VAL A 307 -1.75 43.18 4.35
C VAL A 307 -1.93 43.83 5.74
N MET A 308 -2.84 44.80 5.89
CA MET A 308 -3.05 45.50 7.18
C MET A 308 -3.83 44.72 8.24
N ALA A 309 -4.36 43.52 7.96
CA ALA A 309 -5.24 42.79 8.89
C ALA A 309 -4.54 41.66 9.69
N LEU A 310 -3.22 41.51 9.57
CA LEU A 310 -2.46 40.42 10.21
C LEU A 310 -1.39 40.90 11.21
N HIS A 311 -1.43 42.17 11.59
CA HIS A 311 -0.63 42.71 12.70
C HIS A 311 -1.41 42.72 14.01
#